data_AF-A0A0M3IUA6-F1
#
_entry.id   AF-A0A0M3IUA6-F1
#
_cell.length_a   1.000
_cell.length_b   1.000
_cell.length_c   1.000
_cell.angle_alpha   90.00
_cell.angle_beta   90.00
_cell.angle_gamma   90.00
#
_symmetry.space_group_name_H-M   'P 1'
#
loop_
_entity.id
_entity.type
_entity.pdbx_description
1 polymer ?
#
loop_
_entity_poly.entity_id
_entity_poly.type
_entity_poly.pdbx_seq_one_letter_code
_entity_poly.pdbx_strand_id
1 'polypeptide(L)'
;MFRYEILTATAVKLMSDVLQFSSPFLLNELIGFVSDANSPLWLGIVYALAMFACSELRSFLINYYFFLMFRAGIKIQTTLTAAVYKKTLKLSNAARRSKTVGEIVNLMAIDVERFQLITPQIQQFWSCPFQITLALIYLFYTLGASATCGVVVMLLFLPFNIFSSITVKRWQASKKRFFS
;
A
#
# COMPACT_ATOMS: atom_id res chain seq x y z
N MET A 1 -15.52 10.28 -13.32
CA MET A 1 -14.22 10.03 -13.98
C MET A 1 -13.32 9.13 -13.13
N PHE A 2 -12.95 9.52 -11.90
CA PHE A 2 -12.02 8.76 -11.05
C PHE A 2 -12.54 7.43 -10.46
N ARG A 3 -13.86 7.30 -10.28
CA ARG A 3 -14.47 6.14 -9.60
C ARG A 3 -14.16 4.80 -10.27
N TYR A 4 -14.23 4.74 -11.60
CA TYR A 4 -13.95 3.50 -12.34
C TYR A 4 -12.48 3.09 -12.25
N GLU A 5 -11.55 4.04 -12.35
CA GLU A 5 -10.11 3.75 -12.23
C GLU A 5 -9.76 3.23 -10.83
N ILE A 6 -10.33 3.85 -9.79
CA ILE A 6 -10.13 3.41 -8.41
C ILE A 6 -10.74 2.03 -8.19
N LEU A 7 -11.94 1.77 -8.69
CA LEU A 7 -12.59 0.45 -8.53
C LEU A 7 -11.81 -0.65 -9.25
N THR A 8 -11.32 -0.39 -10.46
CA THR A 8 -10.43 -1.33 -11.16
C THR A 8 -9.12 -1.56 -10.41
N ALA A 9 -8.52 -0.51 -9.84
CA ALA A 9 -7.31 -0.64 -9.04
C ALA A 9 -7.56 -1.46 -7.76
N THR A 10 -8.69 -1.26 -7.08
CA THR A 10 -9.10 -2.05 -5.92
C THR A 10 -9.27 -3.52 -6.27
N ALA A 11 -9.93 -3.85 -7.40
CA ALA A 11 -10.09 -5.22 -7.85
C ALA A 11 -8.74 -5.90 -8.17
N VAL A 12 -7.86 -5.21 -8.89
CA VAL A 12 -6.51 -5.69 -9.21
C VAL A 12 -5.69 -5.90 -7.93
N LYS A 13 -5.80 -4.98 -6.96
CA LYS A 13 -5.12 -5.07 -5.67
C LYS A 13 -5.62 -6.27 -4.86
N LEU A 14 -6.94 -6.49 -4.80
CA LEU A 14 -7.55 -7.66 -4.17
C LEU A 14 -7.02 -8.96 -4.77
N MET A 15 -7.01 -9.09 -6.10
CA MET A 15 -6.45 -10.27 -6.77
C MET A 15 -4.96 -10.48 -6.44
N SER A 16 -4.17 -9.41 -6.45
CA SER A 16 -2.75 -9.48 -6.08
C SER A 16 -2.55 -9.93 -4.64
N ASP A 17 -3.39 -9.45 -3.71
CA ASP A 17 -3.35 -9.83 -2.30
C ASP A 17 -3.73 -11.30 -2.10
N VAL A 18 -4.75 -11.81 -2.80
CA VAL A 18 -5.12 -13.24 -2.76
C VAL A 18 -3.97 -14.13 -3.26
N LEU A 19 -3.34 -13.77 -4.39
CA LEU A 19 -2.17 -14.50 -4.91
C LEU A 19 -0.97 -14.45 -3.96
N GLN A 20 -0.87 -13.44 -3.09
CA GLN A 20 0.17 -13.41 -2.07
C GLN A 20 0.08 -14.60 -1.11
N PHE A 21 -1.15 -14.97 -0.76
CA PHE A 21 -1.42 -16.06 0.18
C PHE A 21 -1.37 -17.43 -0.48
N SER A 22 -1.39 -17.51 -1.82
CA SER A 22 -1.13 -18.77 -2.53
C SER A 22 0.29 -19.29 -2.30
N SER A 23 1.28 -18.39 -2.15
CA SER A 23 2.68 -18.78 -1.93
C SER A 23 2.90 -19.60 -0.64
N PRO A 24 2.49 -19.16 0.57
CA PRO A 24 2.65 -19.95 1.77
C PRO A 24 1.82 -21.24 1.78
N PHE A 25 0.67 -21.29 1.08
CA PHE A 25 -0.14 -22.51 0.93
C PHE A 25 0.58 -23.55 0.08
N LEU A 26 1.06 -23.16 -1.11
CA LEU A 26 1.82 -24.05 -1.99
C LEU A 26 3.13 -24.50 -1.37
N LEU A 27 3.78 -23.64 -0.57
CA LEU A 27 4.97 -24.00 0.18
C LEU A 27 4.68 -25.09 1.23
N ASN A 28 3.53 -25.05 1.90
CA ASN A 28 3.13 -26.07 2.86
C ASN A 28 2.95 -27.44 2.17
N GLU A 29 2.26 -27.47 1.03
CA GLU A 29 2.11 -28.67 0.19
C GLU A 29 3.46 -29.20 -0.32
N LEU A 30 4.36 -28.30 -0.74
CA LEU A 30 5.70 -28.68 -1.17
C LEU A 30 6.53 -29.29 -0.04
N ILE A 31 6.44 -28.76 1.19
CA ILE A 31 7.08 -29.35 2.37
C ILE A 31 6.48 -30.74 2.66
N GLY A 32 5.17 -30.90 2.52
CA GLY A 32 4.50 -32.19 2.62
C GLY A 32 5.02 -33.20 1.60
N PHE A 33 5.14 -32.80 0.33
CA PHE A 33 5.73 -33.60 -0.74
C PHE A 33 7.17 -34.03 -0.44
N VAL A 34 8.02 -33.12 0.06
CA VAL A 34 9.41 -33.44 0.40
C VAL A 34 9.50 -34.41 1.59
N SER A 35 8.51 -34.41 2.48
CA SER A 35 8.48 -35.28 3.66
C SER A 35 8.00 -36.70 3.36
N ASP A 36 7.30 -36.90 2.24
CA ASP A 36 6.80 -38.21 1.81
C ASP A 36 7.73 -38.85 0.75
N ALA A 37 8.43 -39.91 1.16
CA ALA A 37 9.38 -40.61 0.29
C ALA A 37 8.75 -41.35 -0.90
N ASN A 38 7.43 -41.59 -0.87
CA ASN A 38 6.71 -42.30 -1.94
C ASN A 38 6.01 -41.36 -2.93
N SER A 39 6.10 -40.04 -2.71
CA SER A 39 5.39 -39.07 -3.53
C SER A 39 6.02 -38.94 -4.94
N PRO A 40 5.20 -38.94 -6.00
CA PRO A 40 5.71 -38.90 -7.37
C PRO A 40 6.28 -37.53 -7.75
N LEU A 41 7.45 -37.52 -8.41
CA LEU A 41 8.21 -36.31 -8.76
C LEU A 41 7.41 -35.21 -9.48
N TRP A 42 6.44 -35.59 -10.31
CA TRP A 42 5.63 -34.64 -11.08
C TRP A 42 4.82 -33.70 -10.17
N LEU A 43 4.41 -34.13 -8.97
CA LEU A 43 3.71 -33.28 -8.01
C LEU A 43 4.60 -32.12 -7.52
N GLY A 44 5.84 -32.42 -7.15
CA GLY A 44 6.80 -31.39 -6.73
C GLY A 44 7.09 -30.39 -7.84
N ILE A 45 7.21 -30.85 -9.09
CA ILE A 45 7.39 -29.97 -10.26
C ILE A 45 6.17 -29.07 -10.45
N VAL A 46 4.95 -29.63 -10.34
CA VAL A 46 3.70 -28.86 -10.44
C VAL A 46 3.62 -27.79 -9.35
N TYR A 47 3.93 -28.10 -8.10
CA TYR A 47 3.94 -27.12 -7.01
C TYR A 47 4.97 -26.02 -7.24
N ALA A 48 6.19 -26.36 -7.65
CA ALA A 48 7.23 -25.36 -7.94
C ALA A 48 6.84 -24.43 -9.11
N LEU A 49 6.31 -24.99 -10.21
CA LEU A 49 5.83 -24.21 -11.35
C LEU A 49 4.62 -23.34 -10.98
N ALA A 50 3.68 -23.87 -10.17
CA ALA A 50 2.55 -23.11 -9.68
C ALA A 50 3.00 -21.92 -8.81
N MET A 51 3.96 -22.13 -7.90
CA MET A 51 4.54 -21.05 -7.08
C MET A 51 5.18 -19.96 -7.95
N PHE A 52 5.96 -20.35 -8.95
CA PHE A 52 6.57 -19.43 -9.91
C PHE A 52 5.49 -18.63 -10.66
N ALA A 53 4.50 -19.31 -11.25
CA ALA A 53 3.41 -18.67 -11.97
C ALA A 53 2.59 -17.70 -11.09
N CYS A 54 2.26 -18.09 -9.85
CA CYS A 54 1.57 -17.24 -8.89
C CYS A 54 2.40 -16.00 -8.53
N SER A 55 3.71 -16.16 -8.32
CA SER A 55 4.62 -15.05 -7.99
C SER A 55 4.72 -14.05 -9.14
N GLU A 56 4.92 -14.54 -10.37
CA GLU A 56 5.01 -13.69 -11.57
C GLU A 56 3.68 -12.97 -11.84
N LEU A 57 2.56 -13.69 -11.80
CA LEU A 57 1.23 -13.08 -11.98
C LEU A 57 0.96 -12.01 -10.93
N ARG A 58 1.29 -12.28 -9.66
CA ARG A 58 1.20 -11.29 -8.58
C ARG A 58 2.06 -10.07 -8.89
N SER A 59 3.29 -10.26 -9.37
CA SER A 59 4.22 -9.19 -9.75
C SER A 59 3.63 -8.31 -10.85
N PHE A 60 3.06 -8.90 -11.89
CA PHE A 60 2.38 -8.14 -12.94
C PHE A 60 1.18 -7.36 -12.41
N LEU A 61 0.33 -7.99 -11.59
CA LEU A 61 -0.85 -7.33 -11.01
C LEU A 61 -0.47 -6.17 -10.09
N ILE A 62 0.56 -6.31 -9.25
CA ILE A 62 0.97 -5.22 -8.35
C ILE A 62 1.57 -4.05 -9.14
N ASN A 63 2.35 -4.32 -10.19
CA ASN A 63 2.88 -3.28 -11.07
C ASN A 63 1.76 -2.59 -11.86
N TYR A 64 0.79 -3.35 -12.37
CA TYR A 64 -0.38 -2.79 -13.04
C TYR A 64 -1.22 -1.92 -12.10
N TYR A 65 -1.41 -2.37 -10.86
CA TYR A 65 -2.04 -1.60 -9.79
C TYR A 65 -1.33 -0.25 -9.57
N PHE A 66 0.00 -0.26 -9.40
CA PHE A 66 0.77 0.97 -9.22
C PHE A 66 0.62 1.90 -10.42
N PHE A 67 0.69 1.37 -11.64
CA PHE A 67 0.48 2.14 -12.85
C PHE A 67 -0.89 2.83 -12.86
N LEU A 68 -1.98 2.11 -12.54
CA LEU A 68 -3.33 2.68 -12.45
C LEU A 68 -3.42 3.80 -11.39
N MET A 69 -2.88 3.55 -10.20
CA MET A 69 -2.97 4.50 -9.09
C MET A 69 -2.11 5.75 -9.32
N PHE A 70 -0.92 5.61 -9.90
CA PHE A 70 -0.11 6.76 -10.30
C PHE A 70 -0.78 7.57 -11.40
N ARG A 71 -1.38 6.90 -12.40
CA ARG A 71 -2.14 7.58 -13.46
C ARG A 71 -3.33 8.36 -12.88
N ALA A 72 -4.06 7.78 -11.94
CA ALA A 72 -5.13 8.47 -11.22
C ALA A 72 -4.59 9.67 -10.42
N GLY A 73 -3.46 9.51 -9.73
CA GLY A 73 -2.79 10.58 -8.98
C GLY A 73 -2.40 11.76 -9.84
N ILE A 74 -1.82 11.53 -11.02
CA ILE A 74 -1.46 12.59 -11.99
C ILE A 74 -2.71 13.34 -12.48
N LYS A 75 -3.81 12.63 -12.74
CA LYS A 75 -5.08 13.27 -13.15
C LYS A 75 -5.67 14.13 -12.04
N ILE A 76 -5.59 13.69 -10.78
CA ILE A 76 -6.01 14.48 -9.62
C ILE A 76 -5.15 15.74 -9.53
N GLN A 77 -3.82 15.59 -9.65
CA GLN A 77 -2.87 16.70 -9.63
C GLN A 77 -3.19 17.75 -10.70
N THR A 78 -3.28 17.34 -11.96
CA THR A 78 -3.55 18.26 -13.07
C THR A 78 -4.89 18.99 -12.93
N THR A 79 -5.93 18.28 -12.48
CA THR A 79 -7.26 18.88 -12.23
C THR A 79 -7.21 19.89 -11.09
N LEU A 80 -6.52 19.57 -10.00
CA LEU A 80 -6.40 20.45 -8.83
C LEU A 80 -5.58 21.70 -9.16
N THR A 81 -4.46 21.53 -9.86
CA THR A 81 -3.63 22.64 -10.35
C THR A 81 -4.42 23.58 -11.25
N ALA A 82 -5.18 23.05 -12.21
CA ALA A 82 -6.01 23.85 -13.11
C ALA A 82 -7.14 24.59 -12.35
N ALA A 83 -7.79 23.93 -11.38
CA ALA A 83 -8.85 24.53 -10.58
C ALA A 83 -8.33 25.69 -9.72
N VAL A 84 -7.18 25.49 -9.05
CA VAL A 84 -6.53 26.53 -8.24
C VAL A 84 -6.08 27.68 -9.13
N TYR A 85 -5.42 27.40 -10.25
CA TYR A 85 -4.99 28.45 -11.19
C TYR A 85 -6.17 29.32 -11.66
N LYS A 86 -7.29 28.68 -12.07
CA LYS A 86 -8.52 29.39 -12.48
C LYS A 86 -9.11 30.23 -11.34
N LYS A 87 -9.05 29.75 -10.09
CA LYS A 87 -9.51 30.51 -8.92
C LYS A 87 -8.61 31.71 -8.64
N THR A 88 -7.31 31.53 -8.74
CA THR A 88 -6.31 32.58 -8.49
C THR A 88 -6.35 33.70 -9.52
N LEU A 89 -6.66 33.40 -10.78
CA LEU A 89 -6.90 34.43 -11.80
C LEU A 89 -8.12 35.30 -11.49
N LYS A 90 -9.12 34.76 -10.79
CA LYS A 90 -10.35 35.46 -10.39
C LYS A 90 -10.27 36.13 -9.01
N LEU A 91 -9.12 36.09 -8.33
CA LEU A 91 -8.95 36.73 -7.02
C LEU A 91 -9.01 38.26 -7.13
N SER A 92 -9.65 38.92 -6.16
CA SER A 92 -9.69 40.38 -6.07
C SER A 92 -8.31 40.98 -5.71
N ASN A 93 -8.10 42.25 -6.04
CA ASN A 93 -6.85 42.95 -5.74
C ASN A 93 -6.52 43.00 -4.24
N ALA A 94 -7.53 43.04 -3.36
CA ALA A 94 -7.33 42.99 -1.91
C ALA A 94 -6.77 41.63 -1.46
N ALA A 95 -7.25 40.53 -2.03
CA ALA A 95 -6.75 39.19 -1.72
C ALA A 95 -5.36 38.91 -2.35
N ARG A 96 -5.00 39.59 -3.44
CA ARG A 96 -3.64 39.53 -4.04
C ARG A 96 -2.57 40.27 -3.23
N ARG A 97 -2.96 41.16 -2.30
CA ARG A 97 -2.01 41.88 -1.44
C ARG A 97 -1.40 41.01 -0.34
N SER A 98 -2.03 39.89 0.04
CA SER A 98 -1.49 38.98 1.06
C SER A 98 -0.58 37.89 0.48
N LYS A 99 -0.96 37.32 -0.67
CA LYS A 99 -0.20 36.31 -1.40
C LYS A 99 -0.31 36.56 -2.90
N THR A 100 0.83 36.61 -3.57
CA THR A 100 0.90 36.73 -5.02
C THR A 100 0.39 35.46 -5.70
N VAL A 101 -0.02 35.57 -6.97
CA VAL A 101 -0.44 34.42 -7.78
C VAL A 101 0.66 33.34 -7.83
N GLY A 102 1.92 33.76 -7.98
CA GLY A 102 3.09 32.88 -8.01
C GLY A 102 3.30 32.13 -6.69
N GLU A 103 3.18 32.81 -5.55
CA GLU A 103 3.30 32.16 -4.23
C GLU A 103 2.20 31.11 -4.00
N ILE A 104 0.95 31.41 -4.40
CA ILE A 104 -0.18 30.47 -4.27
C ILE A 104 0.06 29.23 -5.13
N VAL A 105 0.50 29.41 -6.38
CA VAL A 105 0.77 28.31 -7.30
C VAL A 105 1.96 27.47 -6.83
N ASN A 106 3.03 28.10 -6.34
CA ASN A 106 4.21 27.40 -5.82
C ASN A 106 3.89 26.58 -4.56
N LEU A 107 3.15 27.16 -3.62
CA LEU A 107 2.71 26.46 -2.41
C LEU A 107 1.82 25.26 -2.78
N MET A 108 0.88 25.47 -3.70
CA MET A 108 -0.01 24.42 -4.18
C MET A 108 0.74 23.31 -4.92
N ALA A 109 1.79 23.61 -5.68
CA ALA A 109 2.60 22.60 -6.37
C ALA A 109 3.16 21.56 -5.40
N ILE A 110 3.64 22.00 -4.22
CA ILE A 110 4.16 21.13 -3.16
C ILE A 110 3.04 20.25 -2.57
N ASP A 111 1.87 20.82 -2.31
CA ASP A 111 0.74 20.07 -1.74
C ASP A 111 0.19 19.04 -2.74
N VAL A 112 0.12 19.40 -4.02
CA VAL A 112 -0.38 18.53 -5.08
C VAL A 112 0.53 17.34 -5.35
N GLU A 113 1.85 17.54 -5.30
CA GLU A 113 2.82 16.43 -5.40
C GLU A 113 2.58 15.38 -4.30
N ARG A 114 2.28 15.82 -3.07
CA ARG A 114 1.90 14.90 -1.99
C ARG A 114 0.62 14.12 -2.30
N PHE A 115 -0.40 14.73 -2.90
CA PHE A 115 -1.62 14.01 -3.27
C PHE A 115 -1.35 12.90 -4.28
N GLN A 116 -0.50 13.13 -5.28
CA GLN A 116 -0.08 12.11 -6.22
C GLN A 116 0.59 10.94 -5.49
N LEU A 117 1.50 11.24 -4.56
CA LEU A 117 2.24 10.25 -3.80
C LEU A 117 1.42 9.53 -2.74
N ILE A 118 0.29 10.07 -2.26
CA ILE A 118 -0.61 9.43 -1.29
C ILE A 118 -1.64 8.53 -1.97
N THR A 119 -1.91 8.76 -3.26
CA THR A 119 -3.00 8.09 -3.99
C THR A 119 -2.91 6.56 -3.89
N PRO A 120 -1.77 5.90 -4.19
CA PRO A 120 -1.61 4.44 -4.00
C PRO A 120 -1.77 3.94 -2.54
N GLN A 121 -1.54 4.79 -1.54
CA GLN A 121 -1.45 4.44 -0.13
C GLN A 121 -2.84 4.40 0.50
N ILE A 122 -3.81 5.08 -0.11
CA ILE A 122 -5.22 5.03 0.29
C ILE A 122 -5.74 3.59 0.24
N GLN A 123 -5.34 2.80 -0.75
CA GLN A 123 -5.77 1.40 -0.88
C GLN A 123 -5.14 0.49 0.19
N GLN A 124 -4.01 0.90 0.76
CA GLN A 124 -3.36 0.17 1.84
C GLN A 124 -4.21 0.16 3.12
N PHE A 125 -5.09 1.16 3.32
CA PHE A 125 -5.95 1.23 4.50
C PHE A 125 -6.91 0.06 4.64
N TRP A 126 -7.46 -0.45 3.54
CA TRP A 126 -8.34 -1.62 3.56
C TRP A 126 -7.57 -2.92 3.29
N SER A 127 -6.51 -2.86 2.46
CA SER A 127 -5.69 -4.02 2.11
C SER A 127 -4.89 -4.55 3.30
N CYS A 128 -4.33 -3.67 4.16
CA CYS A 128 -3.62 -4.10 5.37
C CYS A 128 -4.48 -4.93 6.32
N PRO A 129 -5.66 -4.46 6.79
CA PRO A 129 -6.55 -5.27 7.62
C PRO A 129 -6.90 -6.61 6.98
N PHE A 130 -7.24 -6.60 5.68
CA PHE A 130 -7.57 -7.82 4.94
C PHE A 130 -6.40 -8.83 4.95
N GLN A 131 -5.18 -8.38 4.65
CA GLN A 131 -3.99 -9.23 4.68
C GLN A 131 -3.71 -9.75 6.09
N ILE A 132 -3.80 -8.91 7.13
CA ILE A 132 -3.58 -9.33 8.51
C ILE A 132 -4.61 -10.40 8.92
N THR A 133 -5.88 -10.21 8.60
CA THR A 133 -6.93 -11.19 8.90
C THR A 133 -6.68 -12.52 8.23
N LEU A 134 -6.37 -12.53 6.92
CA LEU A 134 -6.06 -13.77 6.20
C LEU A 134 -4.81 -14.47 6.75
N ALA A 135 -3.75 -13.70 7.05
CA ALA A 135 -2.52 -14.23 7.62
C ALA A 135 -2.76 -14.88 8.99
N LEU A 136 -3.56 -14.24 9.85
CA LEU A 136 -3.92 -14.78 11.16
C LEU A 136 -4.74 -16.07 11.02
N ILE A 137 -5.76 -16.09 10.17
CA ILE A 137 -6.58 -17.29 9.92
C ILE A 137 -5.68 -18.45 9.46
N TYR A 138 -4.79 -18.20 8.50
CA TYR A 138 -3.86 -19.21 8.00
C TYR A 138 -2.90 -19.70 9.09
N LEU A 139 -2.34 -18.79 9.89
CA LEU A 139 -1.43 -19.13 10.98
C LEU A 139 -2.12 -20.01 12.03
N PHE A 140 -3.37 -19.69 12.41
CA PHE A 140 -4.16 -20.49 13.33
C PHE A 140 -4.50 -21.87 12.78
N TYR A 141 -4.77 -21.98 11.48
CA TYR A 141 -5.03 -23.26 10.83
C TYR A 141 -3.78 -24.16 10.85
N THR A 142 -2.61 -23.61 10.56
CA THR A 142 -1.36 -24.38 10.45
C THR A 142 -0.73 -24.74 11.80
N LEU A 143 -0.81 -23.86 12.81
CA LEU A 143 -0.10 -24.02 14.10
C LEU A 143 -1.04 -24.21 15.31
N GLY A 144 -2.35 -24.07 15.15
CA GLY A 144 -3.32 -24.20 16.23
C GLY A 144 -3.08 -23.22 17.38
N ALA A 145 -3.16 -23.71 18.62
CA ALA A 145 -3.01 -22.89 19.83
C ALA A 145 -1.62 -22.23 19.94
N SER A 146 -0.57 -22.83 19.36
CA SER A 146 0.80 -22.29 19.37
C SER A 146 0.93 -20.96 18.62
N ALA A 147 0.03 -20.68 17.67
CA ALA A 147 -0.02 -19.41 16.95
C ALA A 147 -0.29 -18.21 17.89
N THR A 148 -1.03 -18.42 18.98
CA THR A 148 -1.46 -17.34 19.88
C THR A 148 -0.29 -16.58 20.50
N CYS A 149 0.78 -17.28 20.91
CA CYS A 149 1.99 -16.66 21.44
C CYS A 149 2.63 -15.68 20.44
N GLY A 150 2.70 -16.06 19.16
CA GLY A 150 3.23 -15.21 18.10
C GLY A 150 2.38 -13.95 17.87
N VAL A 151 1.05 -14.10 17.89
CA VAL A 151 0.11 -12.97 17.77
C VAL A 151 0.24 -12.00 18.95
N VAL A 152 0.37 -12.52 20.18
CA VAL A 152 0.59 -11.69 21.37
C VAL A 152 1.87 -10.87 21.23
N VAL A 153 2.96 -11.47 20.78
CA VAL A 153 4.22 -10.75 20.54
C VAL A 153 4.04 -9.67 19.46
N MET A 154 3.37 -9.96 18.35
CA MET A 154 3.08 -8.96 17.31
C MET A 154 2.27 -7.78 17.87
N LEU A 155 1.26 -8.06 18.71
CA LEU A 155 0.46 -7.02 19.35
C LEU A 155 1.27 -6.17 20.33
N LEU A 156 2.26 -6.74 21.02
CA LEU A 156 3.19 -5.99 21.87
C LEU A 156 4.16 -5.12 21.07
N PHE A 157 4.54 -5.52 19.86
CA PHE A 157 5.37 -4.71 18.97
C PHE A 157 4.63 -3.50 18.38
N LEU A 158 3.29 -3.55 18.30
CA LEU A 158 2.47 -2.47 17.78
C LEU A 158 2.59 -1.16 18.59
N PRO A 159 2.41 -1.14 19.93
CA PRO A 159 2.62 0.08 20.74
C PRO A 159 4.08 0.55 20.70
N PHE A 160 5.04 -0.38 20.63
CA PHE A 160 6.46 -0.02 20.50
C PHE A 160 6.74 0.75 19.19
N ASN A 161 6.19 0.27 18.06
CA ASN A 161 6.28 0.97 16.78
C ASN A 161 5.59 2.34 16.81
N ILE A 162 4.43 2.45 17.45
CA ILE A 162 3.72 3.73 17.62
C ILE A 162 4.56 4.70 18.45
N PHE A 163 5.12 4.26 19.57
CA PHE A 163 5.97 5.08 20.43
C PHE A 163 7.22 5.58 19.69
N SER A 164 7.89 4.69 18.95
CA SER A 164 9.02 5.04 18.09
C SER A 164 8.63 6.08 17.03
N SER A 165 7.50 5.87 16.33
CA SER A 165 6.99 6.80 15.32
C SER A 165 6.68 8.19 15.91
N ILE A 166 6.06 8.26 17.09
CA ILE A 166 5.78 9.52 17.79
C ILE A 166 7.09 10.23 18.16
N THR A 167 8.08 9.47 18.64
CA THR A 167 9.38 10.02 19.04
C THR A 167 10.11 10.62 17.84
N VAL A 168 10.16 9.91 16.71
CA VAL A 168 10.72 10.40 15.45
C VAL A 168 10.01 11.69 15.00
N LYS A 169 8.68 11.73 15.05
CA LYS A 169 7.90 12.93 14.70
C LYS A 169 8.22 14.11 15.61
N ARG A 170 8.39 13.88 16.92
CA ARG A 170 8.81 14.92 17.88
C ARG A 170 10.18 15.47 17.53
N TRP A 171 11.14 14.61 17.20
CA TRP A 171 12.50 15.04 16.83
C TRP A 171 12.50 15.85 15.52
N GLN A 172 11.72 15.43 14.53
CA GLN A 172 11.54 16.19 13.28
C GLN A 172 10.90 17.56 13.54
N ALA A 173 9.93 17.65 14.45
CA ALA A 173 9.31 18.92 14.83
C ALA A 173 10.29 19.85 15.56
N SER A 174 11.08 19.32 16.50
CA SER A 174 12.13 20.08 17.21
C SER A 174 13.22 20.58 16.26
N LYS A 175 13.66 19.74 15.31
CA LYS A 175 14.66 20.14 14.30
C LYS A 175 14.14 21.31 13.46
N LYS A 176 12.89 21.27 13.00
CA LYS A 176 12.28 22.37 12.24
C LYS A 176 12.17 23.69 13.02
N ARG A 177 12.00 23.64 14.35
CA ARG A 177 11.99 24.83 15.22
C ARG A 177 13.38 25.41 15.48
N PHE A 178 14.43 24.60 15.43
CA PHE A 178 15.81 25.05 15.66
C PHE A 178 16.43 25.75 14.43
N PHE A 179 15.89 25.48 13.24
CA PHE A 179 16.34 26.06 11.96
C PHE A 179 15.34 27.10 11.39
N SER A 180 14.33 27.51 12.16
CA SER A 180 13.35 28.56 11.83
C SER A 180 13.58 29.77 12.73
#